data_AF-A0A849ELN7-F1
#
_entry.id   AF-A0A849ELN7-F1
#
_cell.length_a   1.000
_cell.length_b   1.000
_cell.length_c   1.000
_cell.angle_alpha   90.00
_cell.angle_beta   90.00
_cell.angle_gamma   90.00
#
_symmetry.space_group_name_H-M   'P 1'
#
loop_
_entity.id
_entity.type
_entity.pdbx_description
1 polymer ?
#
loop_
_entity_poly.entity_id
_entity_poly.type
_entity_poly.pdbx_seq_one_letter_code
_entity_poly.pdbx_strand_id
1 'polypeptide(L)' 'MIHKLGKKFTDIFQKNMPDAFVFALTLTLITGILALLWVDVTPLKVIESWFDGFWLLLEFGMQMVLLVITGYS' A
#
# COMPACT_ATOMS: atom_id res chain seq x y z
N MET A 1 -34.63 0.64 -2.10
CA MET A 1 -33.83 1.78 -2.64
C MET A 1 -32.36 1.73 -2.23
N ILE A 2 -32.03 1.50 -0.95
CA ILE A 2 -30.64 1.48 -0.44
C ILE A 2 -29.77 0.43 -1.15
N HIS A 3 -30.30 -0.76 -1.41
CA HIS A 3 -29.57 -1.83 -2.10
C HIS A 3 -29.18 -1.49 -3.56
N LYS A 4 -30.02 -0.75 -4.29
CA LYS A 4 -29.71 -0.26 -5.65
C LYS A 4 -28.61 0.80 -5.63
N LEU A 5 -28.65 1.68 -4.63
CA LEU A 5 -27.64 2.72 -4.44
C LEU A 5 -26.28 2.07 -4.12
N GLY A 6 -26.26 1.13 -3.15
CA GLY A 6 -25.07 0.37 -2.78
C GLY A 6 -24.46 -0.37 -3.98
N LYS A 7 -25.29 -1.08 -4.76
CA LYS A 7 -24.82 -1.77 -5.97
C LYS A 7 -24.18 -0.82 -6.98
N LYS A 8 -24.79 0.35 -7.23
CA LYS A 8 -24.22 1.35 -8.14
C LYS A 8 -22.86 1.88 -7.66
N PHE A 9 -22.69 2.12 -6.36
CA PHE A 9 -21.40 2.52 -5.79
C PHE A 9 -20.36 1.40 -5.90
N THR A 10 -20.73 0.16 -5.60
CA THR A 10 -19.86 -1.00 -5.73
C THR A 10 -19.42 -1.22 -7.18
N ASP A 11 -20.33 -1.13 -8.15
CA ASP A 11 -20.03 -1.31 -9.58
C ASP A 11 -19.05 -0.24 -10.09
N ILE A 12 -19.24 1.01 -9.65
CA ILE A 12 -18.32 2.12 -9.96
C ILE A 12 -16.95 1.87 -9.31
N PHE A 13 -16.92 1.46 -8.04
CA PHE A 13 -15.68 1.21 -7.33
C PHE A 13 -14.90 0.07 -7.97
N GLN A 14 -15.53 -1.09 -8.21
CA GLN A 14 -14.88 -2.24 -8.84
C GLN A 14 -14.35 -1.93 -10.24
N LYS A 15 -15.08 -1.14 -11.04
CA LYS A 15 -14.63 -0.73 -12.38
C LYS A 15 -13.42 0.20 -12.33
N ASN A 16 -13.33 1.05 -11.32
CA ASN A 16 -12.27 2.05 -11.20
C ASN A 16 -11.10 1.61 -10.32
N MET A 17 -11.24 0.51 -9.56
CA MET A 17 -10.23 0.02 -8.62
C MET A 17 -8.99 -0.42 -9.40
N PRO A 18 -7.87 0.33 -9.32
CA PRO A 18 -6.60 -0.10 -9.84
C PRO A 18 -6.14 -1.39 -9.19
N ASP A 19 -5.24 -2.10 -9.88
CA ASP A 19 -4.48 -3.17 -9.29
C ASP A 19 -3.70 -2.67 -8.05
N ALA A 20 -3.55 -3.53 -7.04
CA ALA A 20 -2.86 -3.20 -5.80
C ALA A 20 -1.43 -2.68 -6.03
N PHE A 21 -0.76 -3.20 -7.07
CA PHE A 21 0.58 -2.75 -7.44
C PHE A 21 0.60 -1.29 -7.93
N VAL A 22 -0.42 -0.87 -8.68
CA VAL A 22 -0.52 0.53 -9.18
C VAL A 22 -0.63 1.51 -8.02
N PHE A 23 -1.39 1.16 -6.99
CA PHE A 23 -1.47 1.95 -5.77
C PHE A 23 -0.13 2.04 -5.05
N ALA A 24 0.54 0.90 -4.86
CA ALA A 24 1.84 0.86 -4.20
C ALA A 24 2.85 1.74 -4.94
N LEU A 25 2.94 1.62 -6.27
CA LEU A 25 3.84 2.44 -7.09
C LEU A 25 3.52 3.93 -6.98
N THR A 26 2.23 4.29 -7.06
CA THR A 26 1.80 5.69 -6.95
C THR A 26 2.16 6.28 -5.59
N LEU A 27 1.93 5.52 -4.51
CA LEU A 27 2.29 5.93 -3.16
C LEU A 27 3.80 6.05 -2.97
N THR A 28 4.60 5.15 -3.54
CA THR A 28 6.07 5.25 -3.50
C THR A 28 6.55 6.54 -4.15
N LEU A 29 6.01 6.89 -5.32
CA LEU A 29 6.35 8.14 -6.01
C LEU A 29 5.93 9.37 -5.20
N ILE A 30 4.69 9.40 -4.70
CA ILE A 30 4.19 10.51 -3.88
C ILE A 30 5.05 10.69 -2.64
N THR A 31 5.30 9.61 -1.90
CA THR A 31 6.08 9.64 -0.66
C THR A 31 7.52 10.05 -0.92
N GLY A 32 8.14 9.57 -2.01
CA GLY A 32 9.48 9.97 -2.41
C GLY A 32 9.57 11.47 -2.74
N ILE A 33 8.61 12.01 -3.49
CA ILE A 33 8.54 13.45 -3.79
C ILE A 33 8.34 14.27 -2.52
N LEU A 34 7.41 13.87 -1.66
CA LEU A 34 7.14 14.57 -0.40
C LEU A 34 8.36 14.54 0.53
N ALA A 35 9.10 13.42 0.59
CA ALA A 35 10.33 13.31 1.38
C ALA A 35 11.40 14.30 0.91
N LEU A 36 11.57 14.45 -0.41
CA LEU A 36 12.52 15.41 -0.98
C LEU A 36 12.11 16.86 -0.75
N LEU A 37 10.81 17.16 -0.74
CA LEU A 37 10.31 18.52 -0.56
C LEU A 37 10.24 18.98 0.90
N TRP A 38 10.05 18.06 1.85
CA TRP A 38 9.78 18.41 3.26
C TRP A 38 10.86 18.00 4.25
N VAL A 39 11.73 17.04 3.93
CA VAL A 39 12.69 16.47 4.90
C VAL A 39 14.12 16.97 4.65
N ASP A 40 14.36 17.77 3.61
CA ASP A 40 15.68 18.30 3.23
C ASP A 40 16.77 17.21 3.12
N VAL A 41 16.40 16.05 2.58
CA VAL A 41 17.28 14.89 2.39
C VAL A 41 17.72 14.72 0.94
N THR A 42 18.88 14.10 0.74
CA THR A 42 19.34 13.75 -0.61
C THR A 42 18.50 12.59 -1.19
N PRO A 43 18.34 12.52 -2.53
CA PRO A 43 17.64 11.41 -3.18
C PRO A 43 18.20 10.03 -2.83
N LEU A 44 19.52 9.94 -2.65
CA LEU A 44 20.17 8.70 -2.22
C LEU A 44 19.67 8.25 -0.85
N LYS A 45 19.52 9.20 0.10
CA LYS A 45 19.06 8.87 1.45
C LYS A 45 17.62 8.38 1.49
N VAL A 46 16.76 8.91 0.61
CA VAL A 46 15.38 8.41 0.45
C VAL A 46 15.39 6.95 0.01
N ILE A 47 16.22 6.59 -0.97
CA ILE A 47 16.36 5.21 -1.45
C ILE A 47 16.90 4.29 -0.36
N GLU A 48 17.97 4.69 0.34
CA GLU A 48 18.50 3.92 1.47
C GLU A 48 17.43 3.64 2.53
N SER A 49 16.61 4.65 2.85
CA SER A 49 15.55 4.52 3.85
C SER A 49 14.45 3.53 3.44
N TRP A 50 14.16 3.41 2.14
CA TRP A 50 13.28 2.36 1.62
C TRP A 50 13.87 0.96 1.79
N PHE A 51 15.18 0.80 1.53
CA PHE A 51 15.88 -0.47 1.74
C PHE A 51 15.97 -0.87 3.21
N ASP A 52 16.23 0.09 4.11
CA ASP A 52 16.24 -0.14 5.55
C ASP A 52 14.87 -0.67 6.04
N GLY A 53 13.78 -0.14 5.49
CA GLY A 53 12.41 -0.58 5.77
C GLY A 53 11.99 -1.89 5.07
N PHE A 54 12.77 -2.37 4.09
CA PHE A 54 12.39 -3.54 3.27
C PHE A 54 12.17 -4.80 4.11
N TRP A 55 13.02 -5.05 5.10
CA TRP A 55 12.95 -6.24 5.94
C TRP A 55 11.70 -6.30 6.82
N LEU A 56 11.08 -5.14 7.11
CA LEU A 56 9.82 -5.07 7.85
C LEU A 56 8.66 -5.71 7.08
N LEU A 57 8.70 -5.67 5.74
CA LEU A 57 7.70 -6.36 4.90
C LEU A 57 7.80 -7.89 5.03
N LEU A 58 9.01 -8.43 5.22
CA LEU A 58 9.22 -9.86 5.42
C LEU A 58 8.65 -10.31 6.76
N GLU A 59 8.95 -9.57 7.84
CA GLU A 59 8.38 -9.85 9.16
C GLU A 59 6.86 -9.74 9.14
N PHE A 60 6.32 -8.67 8.56
CA PHE A 60 4.88 -8.48 8.38
C PHE A 60 4.25 -9.63 7.57
N GLY A 61 4.89 -10.04 6.47
CA GLY A 61 4.45 -11.18 5.66
C GLY A 61 4.39 -12.48 6.46
N MET A 62 5.41 -12.76 7.27
CA MET A 62 5.42 -13.92 8.17
C MET A 62 4.27 -13.84 9.19
N GLN A 63 4.06 -12.67 9.82
CA GLN A 63 2.97 -12.47 10.77
C GLN A 63 1.59 -12.71 10.14
N MET A 64 1.37 -12.22 8.92
CA MET A 64 0.13 -12.43 8.18
C MET A 64 -0.05 -13.90 7.75
N VAL A 65 1.01 -14.57 7.31
CA VAL A 65 0.97 -16.02 6.99
C VAL A 65 0.61 -16.84 8.21
N LEU A 66 1.25 -16.57 9.35
CA LEU A 66 0.93 -17.24 10.61
C LEU A 66 -0.51 -16.97 11.01
N LEU A 67 -0.99 -15.73 10.95
CA LEU A 67 -2.40 -15.38 11.21
C LEU A 67 -3.38 -16.20 10.36
N VAL A 68 -3.10 -16.37 9.06
CA VAL A 68 -3.95 -17.16 8.16
C VAL A 68 -3.92 -18.64 8.51
N ILE A 69 -2.73 -19.19 8.81
CA ILE A 69 -2.55 -20.63 9.10
C ILE A 69 -3.11 -20.99 10.48
N THR A 70 -2.91 -20.15 11.50
CA THR A 70 -3.36 -20.42 12.89
C THR A 70 -4.75 -19.89 13.18
N GLY A 71 -5.23 -18.90 12.43
CA GLY A 71 -6.50 -18.22 12.66
C GLY A 71 -7.69 -18.79 11.88
N TYR A 72 -7.49 -19.84 11.07
CA TYR A 72 -8.60 -20.60 10.47
C TYR A 72 -9.00 -21.74 11.44
N SER A 73 -9.89 -21.42 12.37
CA SER A 73 -10.72 -22.37 13.14
C SER A 73 -12.12 -21.79 13.26
#